data_AF-A0A8H3M3Y1-F1
#
_entry.id   AF-A0A8H3M3Y1-F1
#
_cell.length_a   1.000
_cell.length_b   1.000
_cell.length_c   1.000
_cell.angle_alpha   90.00
_cell.angle_beta   90.00
_cell.angle_gamma   90.00
#
_symmetry.space_group_name_H-M   'P 1'
#
loop_
_entity.id
_entity.type
_entity.pdbx_description
1 polymer ?
#
loop_
_entity_poly.entity_id
_entity_poly.type
_entity_poly.pdbx_seq_one_letter_code
_entity_poly.pdbx_strand_id
1 'polypeptide(L)' 'MGNVNQAKRSGITSTKSTESLQQPRNESVLKEGSEEEKDLVKNVKRVMEVIVGLLKDRLESVDEEPDRKKARIEEYRLKK' A
#
# COMPACT_ATOMS: atom_id res chain seq x y z
N MET A 1 -11.08 -33.13 40.93
CA MET A 1 -11.27 -31.76 40.41
C MET A 1 -10.05 -31.43 39.55
N GLY A 2 -10.28 -30.98 38.32
CA GLY A 2 -9.47 -31.36 37.14
C GLY A 2 -8.10 -30.72 36.98
N ASN A 3 -7.19 -31.49 36.37
CA ASN A 3 -5.89 -31.05 35.88
C ASN A 3 -6.10 -30.20 34.62
N VAL A 4 -5.74 -28.92 34.68
CA VAL A 4 -5.73 -28.04 33.51
C VAL A 4 -4.39 -28.20 32.80
N ASN A 5 -4.40 -29.04 31.77
CA ASN A 5 -3.31 -29.14 30.80
C ASN A 5 -3.14 -27.78 30.10
N GLN A 6 -2.06 -27.07 30.41
CA GLN A 6 -1.73 -25.83 29.70
C GLN A 6 -1.12 -26.20 28.35
N ALA A 7 -1.97 -26.29 27.32
CA ALA A 7 -1.55 -26.43 25.94
C ALA A 7 -0.66 -25.23 25.55
N LYS A 8 0.62 -25.50 25.23
CA LYS A 8 1.48 -24.54 24.54
C LYS A 8 0.85 -24.23 23.19
N ARG A 9 0.06 -23.16 23.11
CA ARG A 9 -0.31 -22.57 21.83
C ARG A 9 0.94 -21.88 21.33
N SER A 10 1.60 -22.47 20.33
CA SER A 10 2.54 -21.77 19.48
C SER A 10 1.75 -20.68 18.77
N GLY A 11 1.59 -19.54 19.44
CA GLY A 11 1.13 -18.34 18.80
C GLY A 11 2.20 -17.98 17.79
N ILE A 12 1.85 -18.04 16.51
CA ILE A 12 2.55 -17.30 15.45
C ILE A 12 2.82 -15.89 16.00
N THR A 13 4.04 -15.67 16.48
CA THR A 13 4.54 -14.32 16.66
C THR A 13 4.58 -13.77 15.27
N SER A 14 3.55 -13.01 14.89
CA SER A 14 3.64 -12.10 13.78
C SER A 14 4.77 -11.15 14.17
N THR A 15 5.98 -11.49 13.72
CA THR A 15 7.05 -10.52 13.60
C THR A 15 6.49 -9.53 12.60
N LYS A 16 5.81 -8.51 13.12
CA LYS A 16 5.55 -7.29 12.36
C LYS A 16 6.90 -6.99 11.72
N SER A 17 6.98 -7.06 10.39
CA SER A 17 8.12 -6.50 9.68
C SER A 17 8.10 -5.01 9.99
N THR A 18 8.68 -4.64 11.13
CA THR A 18 8.95 -3.28 11.57
C THR A 18 10.32 -2.85 11.06
N GLU A 19 10.75 -3.39 9.92
CA GLU A 19 11.43 -2.58 8.92
C GLU A 19 10.42 -1.59 8.31
N SER A 20 9.78 -0.79 9.17
CA SER A 20 9.53 0.59 8.77
C SER A 20 10.89 1.13 8.35
N LEU A 21 10.94 1.93 7.28
CA LEU A 21 12.10 2.72 6.88
C LEU A 21 12.56 3.60 8.05
N GLN A 22 13.25 3.01 9.02
CA GLN A 22 13.94 3.71 10.08
C GLN A 22 15.21 4.21 9.40
N GLN A 23 15.04 5.21 8.54
CA GLN A 23 16.16 6.07 8.21
C GLN A 23 16.73 6.48 9.56
N PRO A 24 18.03 6.23 9.82
CA PRO A 24 18.62 6.56 11.11
C PRO A 24 18.25 8.00 11.47
N ARG A 25 18.15 8.29 12.77
CA ARG A 25 17.83 9.63 13.24
C ARG A 25 18.99 10.56 12.88
N ASN A 26 18.97 11.10 11.67
CA ASN A 26 19.96 12.01 11.15
C ASN A 26 19.61 13.40 11.65
N GLU A 27 20.34 13.91 12.65
CA GLU A 27 20.09 15.27 13.16
C GLU A 27 20.21 16.34 12.07
N SER A 28 21.05 16.10 11.04
CA SER A 28 21.19 16.98 9.87
C SER A 28 19.93 17.08 9.02
N VAL A 29 19.21 15.97 8.80
CA VAL A 29 17.94 15.95 8.04
C VAL A 29 16.82 16.65 8.81
N LEU A 30 16.90 16.68 10.14
CA LEU A 30 15.93 17.36 11.01
C LEU A 30 16.22 18.85 11.18
N LYS A 31 17.36 19.33 10.67
CA LYS A 31 17.74 20.74 10.71
C LYS A 31 17.11 21.47 9.53
N GLU A 32 16.16 22.35 9.84
CA GLU A 32 15.51 23.20 8.84
C GLU A 32 16.53 23.99 8.01
N GLY A 33 16.36 23.96 6.70
CA GLY A 33 17.22 24.60 5.71
C GLY A 33 18.48 23.82 5.34
N SER A 34 18.74 22.64 5.93
CA SER A 34 19.89 21.80 5.58
C SER A 34 19.79 21.26 4.15
N GLU A 35 20.93 20.88 3.58
CA GLU A 35 20.97 20.28 2.26
C GLU A 35 20.32 18.90 2.26
N GLU A 36 20.53 18.12 3.33
CA GLU A 36 19.96 16.80 3.51
C GLU A 36 18.43 16.84 3.69
N GLU A 37 17.89 17.85 4.37
CA GLU A 37 16.44 18.08 4.45
C GLU A 37 15.88 18.40 3.07
N LYS A 38 16.49 19.35 2.35
CA LYS A 38 16.06 19.76 1.00
C LYS A 38 16.05 18.58 0.04
N ASP A 39 17.08 17.74 0.07
CA ASP A 39 17.17 16.57 -0.78
C ASP A 39 16.16 15.48 -0.39
N LEU A 40 15.91 15.29 0.91
CA LEU A 40 14.84 14.42 1.36
C LEU A 40 13.47 14.91 0.85
N VAL A 41 13.17 16.20 0.97
CA VAL A 41 11.90 16.79 0.51
C VAL A 41 11.72 16.59 -1.00
N LYS A 42 12.76 16.80 -1.81
CA LYS A 42 12.72 16.53 -3.26
C LYS A 42 12.40 15.06 -3.56
N ASN A 43 13.06 14.15 -2.86
CA ASN A 43 12.86 12.71 -3.07
C ASN A 43 11.47 12.25 -2.64
N VAL A 44 10.98 12.72 -1.49
CA VAL A 44 9.62 12.42 -1.02
C VAL A 44 8.58 12.97 -2.00
N LYS A 45 8.77 14.18 -2.52
CA LYS A 45 7.89 14.75 -3.54
C LYS A 45 7.83 13.86 -4.78
N ARG A 46 8.99 13.41 -5.31
CA ARG A 46 9.06 12.51 -6.47
C ARG A 46 8.34 11.19 -6.21
N VAL A 47 8.52 10.59 -5.04
CA VAL A 47 7.84 9.34 -4.66
C VAL A 47 6.33 9.53 -4.59
N MET A 48 5.88 10.63 -3.98
CA MET A 48 4.45 10.96 -3.92
C MET A 48 3.84 11.16 -5.31
N GLU A 49 4.54 11.83 -6.23
CA GLU A 49 4.10 12.00 -7.62
C GLU A 49 3.93 10.65 -8.34
N VAL A 50 4.86 9.72 -8.16
CA VAL A 50 4.77 8.36 -8.72
C VAL A 50 3.55 7.62 -8.14
N ILE A 51 3.36 7.65 -6.82
CA ILE A 51 2.23 6.99 -6.16
C ILE A 51 0.91 7.56 -6.70
N VAL A 52 0.78 8.89 -6.79
CA VAL A 52 -0.43 9.55 -7.30
C VAL A 52 -0.68 9.17 -8.77
N GLY A 53 0.36 9.14 -9.61
CA GLY A 53 0.25 8.69 -11.00
C GLY A 53 -0.31 7.28 -11.11
N LEU A 54 0.28 6.33 -10.38
CA LEU A 54 -0.17 4.93 -10.35
C LEU A 54 -1.62 4.78 -9.86
N LEU A 55 -2.05 5.61 -8.90
CA LEU A 55 -3.43 5.61 -8.42
C LEU A 55 -4.41 6.12 -9.49
N LYS A 56 -4.02 7.13 -10.28
CA LYS A 56 -4.83 7.62 -11.39
C LYS A 56 -4.95 6.59 -12.51
N ASP A 57 -3.83 5.97 -12.91
CA ASP A 57 -3.82 4.91 -13.94
C ASP A 57 -4.74 3.75 -13.55
N ARG A 58 -4.74 3.38 -12.26
CA ARG A 58 -5.64 2.35 -11.71
C ARG A 58 -7.10 2.80 -11.70
N LEU A 59 -7.38 4.06 -11.39
CA LEU A 59 -8.75 4.56 -11.39
C LEU A 59 -9.33 4.60 -12.81
N GLU A 60 -8.56 5.09 -13.78
CA GLU A 60 -8.98 5.19 -15.18
C GLU A 60 -9.21 3.80 -15.81
N SER A 61 -8.37 2.82 -15.48
CA SER A 61 -8.55 1.43 -15.95
C SER A 61 -9.74 0.69 -15.33
N VAL A 62 -10.26 1.10 -14.16
CA VAL A 62 -11.42 0.46 -13.53
C VAL A 62 -12.73 0.80 -14.26
N ASP A 63 -12.79 1.96 -14.92
CA ASP A 63 -13.99 2.42 -15.64
C ASP A 63 -14.15 1.79 -17.05
N GLU A 64 -13.11 1.16 -17.62
CA GLU A 64 -13.21 0.47 -18.92
C GLU A 64 -13.79 -0.96 -18.84
N GLU A 65 -13.66 -1.64 -17.70
CA GLU A 65 -14.18 -3.00 -17.48
C GLU A 65 -15.71 -3.14 -17.41
N PRO A 66 -16.52 -2.20 -16.85
CA PRO A 66 -17.97 -2.38 -16.74
C PRO A 66 -18.68 -2.46 -18.09
N ASP A 67 -18.20 -1.75 -19.12
CA ASP A 67 -18.89 -1.67 -20.41
C ASP A 67 -18.72 -2.94 -21.24
N ARG A 68 -17.54 -3.57 -21.23
CA ARG A 68 -17.35 -4.87 -21.90
C ARG A 68 -18.16 -5.98 -21.24
N LYS A 69 -18.25 -5.95 -19.90
CA LYS A 69 -19.06 -6.92 -19.15
C LYS A 69 -20.56 -6.70 -19.40
N LYS A 70 -21.04 -5.44 -19.40
CA LYS A 70 -22.42 -5.09 -19.76
C LYS A 70 -22.76 -5.50 -21.19
N ALA A 71 -21.90 -5.20 -22.15
CA ALA A 71 -22.10 -5.55 -23.55
C ALA A 71 -22.26 -7.07 -23.75
N ARG A 72 -21.41 -7.88 -23.10
CA ARG A 72 -21.54 -9.35 -23.12
C ARG A 72 -22.85 -9.83 -22.51
N ILE A 73 -23.25 -9.27 -21.37
CA ILE A 73 -24.52 -9.64 -20.71
C ILE A 73 -25.71 -9.30 -21.61
N GLU A 74 -25.70 -8.12 -22.23
CA GLU A 74 -26.78 -7.68 -23.13
C GLU A 74 -26.86 -8.53 -24.40
N GLU A 75 -25.72 -8.92 -24.98
CA GLU A 75 -25.67 -9.85 -26.11
C GLU A 75 -26.34 -11.20 -25.79
N TYR A 76 -26.10 -11.74 -24.59
CA TYR A 76 -26.77 -12.97 -24.15
C TYR A 76 -28.28 -12.79 -23.95
N ARG A 77 -28.75 -11.61 -23.56
CA ARG A 77 -30.19 -11.32 -23.41
C ARG A 77 -30.90 -11.20 -24.75
N LEU A 78 -30.26 -10.58 -25.74
CA LEU A 78 -30.79 -10.38 -27.10
C LEU A 78 -30.80 -11.65 -27.95
N LYS A 79 -29.98 -12.66 -27.61
CA LYS A 79 -29.93 -13.97 -28.28
C LYS A 79 -31.04 -14.94 -27.87
N LYS A 80 -31.95 -14.53 -26.98
CA LYS A 80 -33.10 -15.33 -26.52
C LYS A 80 -34.40 -14.73 -27.06
#